data_AF-F3BDF7-F1
#
_entry.id   AF-F3BDF7-F1
#
_cell.length_a   1.000
_cell.length_b   1.000
_cell.length_c   1.000
_cell.angle_alpha   90.00
_cell.angle_beta   90.00
_cell.angle_gamma   90.00
#
_symmetry.space_group_name_H-M   'P 1'
#
loop_
_entity.id
_entity.type
_entity.pdbx_description
1 polymer ?
#
loop_
_entity_poly.entity_id
_entity_poly.type
_entity_poly.pdbx_seq_one_letter_code
_entity_poly.pdbx_strand_id
1 'polypeptide(L)' 'MVIKVIGTGCDKCDRLYENVTQAVEETGVEAEVEKVEDLMEIVKLGVMTSPALMIDGKMISAGRVMKKDEVKTYIQSTGK' A
#
# COMPACT_ATOMS: atom_id res chain seq x y z
N MET A 1 -4.54 -9.93 -6.13
CA MET A 1 -4.39 -9.16 -4.89
C MET A 1 -4.60 -7.68 -5.21
N VAL A 2 -5.29 -6.90 -4.37
CA VAL A 2 -5.46 -5.45 -4.59
C VAL A 2 -4.71 -4.69 -3.52
N ILE A 3 -3.71 -3.90 -3.90
CA ILE A 3 -2.89 -3.10 -3.00
C ILE A 3 -3.26 -1.62 -3.18
N LYS A 4 -3.90 -1.04 -2.17
CA LYS A 4 -4.24 0.37 -2.16
C LYS A 4 -3.21 1.15 -1.34
N VAL A 5 -2.54 2.09 -2.01
CA VAL A 5 -1.62 3.06 -1.39
C VAL A 5 -2.42 4.33 -1.12
N ILE A 6 -2.68 4.59 0.16
CA ILE A 6 -3.62 5.62 0.59
C ILE A 6 -2.83 6.82 1.11
N GLY A 7 -2.94 7.97 0.46
CA GLY A 7 -2.33 9.19 0.96
C GLY A 7 -2.47 10.41 0.06
N THR A 8 -2.46 11.58 0.67
CA THR A 8 -2.66 12.87 -0.01
C THR A 8 -1.36 13.39 -0.62
N GLY A 9 -0.96 12.85 -1.77
CA GLY A 9 -0.03 13.48 -2.72
C GLY A 9 1.26 14.09 -2.14
N CYS A 10 1.98 13.38 -1.28
CA CYS A 10 3.30 13.81 -0.77
C CYS A 10 4.39 12.82 -1.21
N ASP A 11 5.66 13.25 -1.22
CA ASP A 11 6.81 12.43 -1.68
C ASP A 11 6.91 11.05 -1.00
N LYS A 12 6.36 10.95 0.22
CA LYS A 12 6.29 9.71 0.99
C LYS A 12 5.33 8.68 0.38
N CYS A 13 4.21 9.14 -0.21
CA CYS A 13 3.23 8.28 -0.88
C CYS A 13 3.81 7.70 -2.17
N ASP A 14 4.54 8.51 -2.94
CA ASP A 14 5.18 8.07 -4.17
C ASP A 14 6.25 7.02 -3.88
N ARG A 15 7.11 7.26 -2.87
CA ARG A 15 8.07 6.27 -2.41
C ARG A 15 7.43 4.96 -1.95
N LEU A 16 6.28 5.03 -1.27
CA LEU A 16 5.55 3.84 -0.85
C LEU A 16 5.02 3.07 -2.07
N TYR A 17 4.45 3.78 -3.04
CA TYR A 17 3.95 3.20 -4.29
C TYR A 17 5.06 2.53 -5.11
N GLU A 18 6.22 3.17 -5.25
CA GLU A 18 7.39 2.60 -5.92
C GLU A 18 7.87 1.33 -5.20
N ASN A 19 8.01 1.38 -3.86
CA ASN A 19 8.41 0.21 -3.07
C ASN A 19 7.44 -0.97 -3.23
N VAL A 20 6.14 -0.69 -3.26
CA VAL A 20 5.10 -1.70 -3.44
C VAL A 20 5.16 -2.30 -4.84
N THR A 21 5.23 -1.47 -5.87
CA THR A 21 5.30 -1.91 -7.26
C THR A 21 6.52 -2.80 -7.48
N GLN A 22 7.70 -2.37 -7.02
CA GLN A 22 8.91 -3.19 -7.09
C GLN A 22 8.77 -4.50 -6.30
N ALA A 23 8.17 -4.47 -5.10
CA ALA A 23 7.96 -5.67 -4.31
C ALA A 23 7.05 -6.68 -5.01
N VAL A 24 5.98 -6.22 -5.67
CA VAL A 24 5.06 -7.05 -6.46
C VAL A 24 5.79 -7.67 -7.66
N GLU A 25 6.53 -6.86 -8.43
CA GLU A 25 7.31 -7.34 -9.57
C GLU A 25 8.38 -8.37 -9.14
N GLU A 26 9.11 -8.10 -8.05
CA GLU A 26 10.14 -9.02 -7.53
C GLU A 26 9.56 -10.31 -6.95
N THR A 27 8.35 -10.27 -6.40
CA THR A 27 7.67 -11.46 -5.86
C THR A 27 6.93 -12.25 -6.93
N GLY A 28 6.70 -11.67 -8.11
CA GLY A 28 6.01 -12.31 -9.23
C GLY A 28 4.54 -12.60 -8.96
N VAL A 29 3.93 -11.90 -7.98
CA VAL A 29 2.50 -12.06 -7.69
C VAL A 29 1.67 -11.14 -8.58
N GLU A 30 0.47 -11.57 -8.94
CA GLU A 30 -0.50 -10.67 -9.58
C GLU A 30 -1.18 -9.80 -8.50
N ALA A 31 -0.65 -8.59 -8.34
CA ALA A 31 -1.24 -7.55 -7.50
C ALA A 31 -1.52 -6.27 -8.28
N GLU A 32 -2.71 -5.72 -8.09
CA GLU A 32 -3.15 -4.44 -8.67
C GLU A 32 -2.85 -3.32 -7.67
N VAL A 33 -1.98 -2.38 -8.05
CA VAL A 33 -1.56 -1.28 -7.18
C VAL A 33 -2.37 -0.03 -7.51
N GLU A 34 -3.29 0.35 -6.62
CA GLU A 34 -4.12 1.55 -6.74
C GLU A 34 -3.65 2.65 -5.80
N LYS A 35 -3.58 3.89 -6.28
CA LYS A 35 -3.26 5.05 -5.43
C LYS A 35 -4.53 5.78 -5.05
N VAL A 36 -4.88 5.75 -3.76
CA VAL A 36 -6.05 6.42 -3.19
C VAL A 36 -5.61 7.75 -2.61
N GLU A 37 -5.86 8.82 -3.36
CA GLU A 37 -5.55 10.20 -2.95
C GLU A 37 -6.82 10.97 -2.56
N ASP A 38 -8.00 10.38 -2.79
CA ASP A 38 -9.29 11.01 -2.54
C ASP A 38 -9.64 11.01 -1.06
N LEU A 39 -9.73 12.21 -0.47
CA LEU A 39 -9.96 12.38 0.96
C LEU A 39 -11.24 11.66 1.43
N MET A 40 -12.28 11.60 0.60
CA MET A 40 -13.52 10.88 0.98
C MET A 40 -13.29 9.38 1.08
N GLU A 41 -12.50 8.79 0.17
CA GLU A 41 -12.14 7.37 0.25
C GLU A 41 -11.26 7.09 1.47
N ILE A 42 -10.28 7.95 1.75
CA ILE A 42 -9.39 7.81 2.93
C ILE A 42 -10.22 7.72 4.21
N VAL A 43 -11.19 8.61 4.39
CA VAL A 43 -12.07 8.64 5.56
C VAL A 43 -12.99 7.41 5.59
N LYS A 44 -13.56 7.00 4.45
CA LYS A 44 -14.38 5.77 4.36
C LYS A 44 -13.61 4.52 4.73
N LEU A 45 -12.32 4.46 4.39
CA LEU A 45 -11.41 3.36 4.71
C LEU A 45 -10.92 3.40 6.17
N GLY A 46 -11.30 4.42 6.95
CA GLY A 46 -10.93 4.56 8.36
C GLY A 46 -9.45 4.91 8.56
N VAL A 47 -8.77 5.42 7.53
CA VAL A 47 -7.36 5.83 7.63
C VAL A 47 -7.30 7.19 8.32
N MET A 48 -6.87 7.19 9.58
CA MET A 48 -6.63 8.44 10.33
C MET A 48 -5.30 9.09 10.00
N THR A 49 -4.32 8.30 9.53
CA THR A 49 -2.95 8.78 9.29
C THR A 49 -2.43 8.28 7.95
N SER A 50 -2.24 9.20 7.00
CA SER A 50 -1.55 8.95 5.73
C SER A 50 -0.04 9.19 5.83
N PRO A 51 0.80 8.49 5.04
CA PRO A 51 0.46 7.43 4.09
C PRO A 51 0.10 6.11 4.78
N ALA A 52 -0.84 5.37 4.18
CA ALA A 52 -1.27 4.06 4.63
C ALA A 52 -1.21 3.05 3.48
N LEU A 53 -1.00 1.78 3.82
CA LEU A 53 -0.96 0.66 2.90
C LEU A 53 -2.06 -0.32 3.28
N MET A 54 -2.90 -0.65 2.31
CA MET A 54 -3.97 -1.62 2.45
C MET A 54 -3.80 -2.70 1.38
N ILE A 55 -3.91 -3.97 1.77
CA ILE A 55 -3.76 -5.12 0.88
C ILE A 55 -5.02 -5.97 1.01
N ASP A 56 -5.70 -6.25 -0.09
CA ASP A 56 -6.96 -7.01 -0.17
C ASP A 56 -8.01 -6.52 0.85
N GLY A 57 -8.13 -5.19 0.99
CA GLY A 57 -9.06 -4.55 1.93
C GLY A 57 -8.62 -4.58 3.40
N LYS A 58 -7.44 -5.14 3.71
CA LYS A 58 -6.88 -5.19 5.07
C LYS A 58 -5.81 -4.12 5.26
N MET A 59 -5.95 -3.29 6.29
CA MET A 59 -4.96 -2.29 6.62
C MET A 59 -3.68 -2.95 7.16
N ILE A 60 -2.56 -2.75 6.46
CA ILE A 60 -1.25 -3.32 6.81
C ILE A 60 -0.38 -2.27 7.51
N SER A 61 -0.45 -1.02 7.07
CA SER A 61 0.27 0.09 7.68
C SER A 61 -0.50 1.39 7.62
N ALA A 62 -0.30 2.26 8.60
CA ALA A 62 -0.79 3.63 8.58
C ALA A 62 0.25 4.56 9.21
N GLY A 63 0.42 5.75 8.63
CA GLY A 63 1.31 6.82 9.10
C GLY A 63 2.81 6.59 8.90
N ARG A 64 3.23 5.62 8.07
CA ARG A 64 4.65 5.37 7.77
C ARG A 64 4.86 4.85 6.35
N VAL A 65 6.05 5.11 5.81
CA VAL A 65 6.49 4.54 4.54
C VAL A 65 7.13 3.19 4.81
N MET A 66 6.46 2.13 4.36
CA MET A 66 6.95 0.76 4.45
C MET A 66 8.06 0.51 3.42
N LYS A 67 9.11 -0.21 3.81
CA LYS A 67 10.20 -0.56 2.88
C LYS A 67 9.78 -1.72 1.98
N LYS A 68 10.39 -1.83 0.81
CA LYS A 68 10.14 -2.93 -0.13
C LYS A 68 10.21 -4.32 0.53
N ASP A 69 11.21 -4.60 1.36
CA ASP A 69 11.37 -5.90 2.04
C ASP A 69 10.21 -6.25 2.99
N GLU A 70 9.71 -5.24 3.72
CA GLU A 70 8.53 -5.41 4.56
C GLU A 70 7.30 -5.69 3.71
N VAL A 71 7.10 -4.92 2.63
CA VAL A 71 5.98 -5.11 1.70
C VAL A 71 6.01 -6.51 1.08
N LYS A 72 7.17 -6.99 0.62
CA LYS A 72 7.34 -8.37 0.11
C LYS A 72 6.89 -9.40 1.14
N THR A 73 7.27 -9.21 2.40
CA THR A 73 6.88 -10.13 3.49
C THR A 73 5.35 -10.20 3.63
N TYR A 74 4.66 -9.05 3.58
CA TYR A 74 3.20 -9.02 3.66
C TYR A 74 2.51 -9.59 2.41
N ILE A 75 3.06 -9.30 1.23
CA ILE A 75 2.58 -9.86 -0.04
C ILE A 75 2.68 -11.39 -0.01
N GLN A 76 3.86 -11.93 0.32
CA GLN A 76 4.09 -13.37 0.41
C GLN A 76 3.28 -14.03 1.52
N SER A 77 3.02 -13.33 2.63
CA SER A 77 2.20 -13.85 3.73
C SER A 77 0.71 -13.91 3.39
N THR A 78 0.23 -13.09 2.45
CA THR A 78 -1.20 -13.00 2.11
C THR A 78 -1.53 -13.82 0.86
N GLY A 79 -0.54 -14.12 0.00
CA GLY A 79 -0.68 -14.98 -1.18
C GLY A 79 -0.59 -16.49 -0.91
N LYS A 80 -0.85 -16.96 0.31
CA LYS A 80 -0.80 -18.39 0.68
C LYS A 80 -2.18 -18.98 0.94
#